data_AF-A0A1S4CR55-F1
#
_entry.id   AF-A0A1S4CR55-F1
#
_cell.length_a   1.000
_cell.length_b   1.000
_cell.length_c   1.000
_cell.angle_alpha   90.00
_cell.angle_beta   90.00
_cell.angle_gamma   90.00
#
_symmetry.space_group_name_H-M   'P 1'
#
loop_
_entity.id
_entity.type
_entity.pdbx_description
1 polymer ?
#
loop_
_entity_poly.entity_id
_entity_poly.type
_entity_poly.pdbx_seq_one_letter_code
_entity_poly.pdbx_strand_id
1 'polypeptide(L)' 'MVVFVGEKGDTDYEGLLVGLHKTVILKGSVEYASEMLLHNEDSFRTDDVVPRDSTNIRAAEGYEPQDISGALEKLEVM' A
#
# COMPACT_ATOMS: atom_id res chain seq x y z
N MET A 1 10.98 -10.65 3.26
CA MET A 1 11.21 -9.31 2.71
C MET A 1 9.96 -8.49 2.92
N VAL A 2 10.11 -7.27 3.45
CA VAL A 2 9.00 -6.34 3.68
C VAL A 2 9.19 -5.14 2.77
N VAL A 3 8.13 -4.71 2.11
CA VAL A 3 8.10 -3.52 1.25
C VAL A 3 7.18 -2.49 1.88
N PHE A 4 7.63 -1.24 1.93
CA PHE A 4 6.84 -0.10 2.39
C PHE A 4 6.37 0.68 1.18
N VAL A 5 5.08 0.99 1.14
CA VAL A 5 4.44 1.66 -0.01
C VAL A 5 3.47 2.74 0.47
N GLY A 6 3.27 3.76 -0.35
CA GLY A 6 2.23 4.77 -0.11
C GLY A 6 0.82 4.22 -0.32
N GLU A 7 -0.17 4.78 0.38
CA GLU A 7 -1.61 4.52 0.12
C GLU A 7 -2.07 4.99 -1.26
N LYS A 8 -1.31 5.88 -1.89
CA LYS A 8 -1.52 6.38 -3.24
C LYS A 8 -0.23 6.29 -4.04
N GLY A 9 -0.33 6.13 -5.35
CA GLY A 9 0.75 5.94 -6.33
C GLY A 9 1.16 4.48 -6.46
N ASP A 10 1.75 3.95 -5.39
CA ASP A 10 2.36 2.61 -5.40
C ASP A 10 1.33 1.47 -5.19
N THR A 11 0.10 1.79 -4.73
CA THR A 11 -0.91 0.79 -4.34
C THR A 11 -2.26 0.92 -5.05
N ASP A 12 -2.52 2.03 -5.70
CA ASP A 12 -3.74 2.34 -6.45
C ASP A 12 -3.63 1.97 -7.94
N TYR A 13 -2.41 1.80 -8.47
CA TYR A 13 -2.19 1.56 -9.91
C TYR A 13 -1.16 0.48 -10.27
N GLU A 14 -0.33 0.03 -9.33
CA GLU A 14 0.61 -1.06 -9.56
C GLU A 14 0.17 -2.28 -8.75
N GLY A 15 -0.17 -3.36 -9.45
CA GLY A 15 -0.44 -4.64 -8.80
C GLY A 15 0.77 -5.06 -7.98
N LEU A 16 0.73 -4.81 -6.66
CA LEU A 16 1.71 -5.38 -5.74
C LEU A 16 1.77 -6.87 -6.04
N LEU A 17 2.94 -7.43 -6.30
CA LEU A 17 3.10 -8.87 -6.60
C LEU A 17 2.58 -9.69 -5.42
N VAL A 18 1.28 -9.96 -5.43
CA VAL A 18 0.54 -10.43 -4.27
C VAL A 18 1.10 -11.80 -3.89
N GLY A 19 1.67 -11.88 -2.68
CA GLY A 19 2.17 -13.13 -2.10
C GLY A 19 3.67 -13.37 -2.22
N LEU A 20 4.43 -12.55 -2.96
CA LEU A 20 5.89 -12.66 -3.03
C LEU A 20 6.61 -11.93 -1.88
N HIS A 21 5.99 -10.85 -1.39
CA HIS A 21 6.51 -10.02 -0.31
C HIS A 21 5.37 -9.65 0.66
N LYS A 22 5.75 -9.32 1.90
CA LYS A 22 4.82 -8.68 2.85
C LYS A 22 4.88 -7.18 2.64
N THR A 23 3.74 -6.50 2.69
CA THR A 23 3.62 -5.08 2.37
C THR A 23 3.04 -4.30 3.53
N VAL A 24 3.69 -3.18 3.87
CA VAL A 24 3.18 -2.19 4.81
C VAL A 24 2.76 -0.95 4.02
N ILE A 25 1.46 -0.62 4.07
CA ILE A 25 0.90 0.59 3.46
C ILE A 25 0.99 1.73 4.47
N LEU A 26 1.65 2.81 4.10
CA LEU A 26 1.79 4.01 4.92
C LEU A 26 0.72 5.04 4.54
N LYS A 27 -0.35 5.12 5.34
CA LYS A 27 -1.52 5.97 5.05
C LYS A 27 -1.23 7.45 5.25
N GLY A 28 -1.62 8.28 4.27
CA GLY A 28 -1.36 9.72 4.30
C GLY A 28 0.11 10.14 4.08
N SER A 29 0.94 9.25 3.54
CA SER A 29 2.37 9.53 3.25
C SER A 29 2.51 10.35 1.97
N VAL A 30 1.54 10.14 1.09
CA VAL A 30 1.49 10.71 -0.24
C VAL A 30 0.15 11.42 -0.36
N GLU A 31 0.20 12.74 -0.53
CA GLU A 31 -0.99 13.57 -0.69
C GLU A 31 -1.58 13.42 -2.11
N TYR A 32 -0.69 13.37 -3.10
CA TYR A 32 -1.00 13.25 -4.53
C TYR A 32 -0.14 12.19 -5.19
N ALA A 33 -0.77 11.28 -5.93
CA ALA A 33 -0.08 10.28 -6.74
C ALA A 33 0.14 10.76 -8.19
N SER A 34 0.41 9.82 -9.10
CA SER A 34 0.46 10.04 -10.55
C SER A 34 -0.87 10.52 -11.15
N GLU A 35 -1.96 10.50 -10.36
CA GLU A 35 -3.25 11.14 -10.65
C GLU A 35 -3.14 12.65 -10.97
N MET A 36 -2.10 13.36 -10.49
CA MET A 36 -1.81 14.73 -10.91
C MET A 36 -1.06 14.85 -12.26
N LEU A 37 -0.54 13.75 -12.79
CA LEU A 37 0.28 13.70 -14.00
C LEU A 37 -0.47 13.10 -15.20
N LEU A 38 -1.53 12.30 -14.98
CA LEU A 38 -2.25 11.58 -16.04
C LEU A 38 -3.77 11.81 -15.94
N HIS A 39 -4.25 12.78 -16.72
CA HIS A 39 -5.68 13.04 -16.91
C HIS A 39 -6.34 11.94 -17.76
N ASN A 40 -7.18 11.10 -17.15
CA ASN A 40 -8.53 10.73 -17.65
C ASN A 40 -9.22 9.76 -16.69
N GLU A 41 -10.43 10.12 -16.24
CA GLU A 41 -11.28 9.32 -15.34
C GLU A 41 -11.70 7.96 -15.95
N ASP A 42 -11.61 7.82 -17.29
CA ASP A 42 -11.95 6.61 -18.05
C ASP A 42 -10.79 5.59 -18.19
N SER A 43 -9.57 5.93 -17.75
CA SER A 43 -8.40 5.02 -17.85
C SER A 43 -8.32 4.00 -16.72
N PHE A 44 -9.16 4.12 -15.70
CA PHE A 44 -9.04 3.37 -14.45
C PHE A 44 -9.88 2.10 -14.48
N ARG A 45 -9.23 0.95 -14.71
CA ARG A 45 -9.87 -0.34 -14.48
C ARG A 45 -9.83 -0.65 -12.99
N THR A 46 -10.99 -0.83 -12.39
CA THR A 46 -11.19 -1.21 -10.98
C THR A 46 -10.52 -2.55 -10.61
N ASP A 47 -10.00 -3.29 -11.60
CA ASP A 47 -9.22 -4.53 -11.44
C ASP A 47 -7.79 -4.31 -10.92
N ASP A 48 -7.24 -3.09 -10.98
CA ASP A 48 -5.86 -2.78 -10.52
C ASP A 48 -5.77 -2.46 -9.01
N VAL A 49 -6.88 -2.61 -8.28
CA VAL A 49 -6.93 -2.34 -6.84
C VAL A 49 -6.46 -3.55 -6.06
N VAL A 50 -5.44 -3.35 -5.22
CA VAL A 50 -4.93 -4.37 -4.29
C VAL A 50 -6.05 -4.89 -3.39
N PRO A 51 -6.24 -6.23 -3.29
CA PRO A 51 -7.20 -6.81 -2.36
C PRO A 51 -6.84 -6.43 -0.91
N ARG A 52 -7.72 -5.65 -0.28
CA ARG A 52 -7.55 -5.19 1.12
C ARG A 52 -7.52 -6.34 2.13
N ASP A 53 -7.99 -7.52 1.74
CA ASP A 53 -8.12 -8.71 2.60
C ASP A 53 -6.93 -9.69 2.51
N SER A 54 -5.81 -9.28 1.92
CA SER A 54 -4.59 -10.10 1.88
C SER A 54 -3.92 -10.18 3.25
N THR A 55 -3.60 -11.39 3.71
CA THR A 55 -2.81 -11.60 4.94
C THR A 55 -1.38 -11.07 4.84
N ASN A 56 -0.89 -10.85 3.61
CA ASN A 56 0.44 -10.31 3.36
C ASN A 56 0.49 -8.79 3.35
N ILE A 57 -0.64 -8.10 3.56
CA ILE A 57 -0.73 -6.65 3.44
C ILE A 57 -1.33 -6.06 4.71
N ARG A 58 -0.66 -5.08 5.30
CA ARG A 58 -1.17 -4.31 6.45
C ARG A 58 -0.95 -2.83 6.24
N ALA A 59 -1.89 -2.01 6.70
CA ALA A 59 -1.71 -0.58 6.75
C ALA A 59 -1.20 -0.17 8.14
N ALA A 60 -0.21 0.71 8.20
CA ALA A 60 0.19 1.39 9.42
C ALA A 60 -0.83 2.48 9.77
N GLU A 61 -1.02 2.73 11.06
CA GLU A 61 -1.91 3.78 11.57
C GLU A 61 -1.25 5.18 11.51
N GLY A 62 0.08 5.22 11.39
CA GLY A 62 0.90 6.42 11.32
C GLY A 62 2.36 6.12 10.93
N TYR A 63 3.21 7.15 11.05
CA TYR A 63 4.64 7.11 10.69
C TYR A 63 5.56 6.85 11.88
N GLU A 64 5.00 6.83 13.09
CA GLU A 64 5.81 6.67 14.28
C GLU A 64 6.34 5.23 14.36
N PRO A 65 7.51 5.01 14.97
CA PRO A 65 8.10 3.68 15.09
C PRO A 65 7.14 2.63 15.68
N GLN A 66 6.27 3.05 16.60
CA GLN A 66 5.25 2.20 17.23
C GLN A 66 4.16 1.74 16.25
N ASP A 67 3.73 2.60 15.33
CA ASP A 67 2.68 2.30 14.36
C ASP A 67 3.20 1.32 13.30
N ILE A 68 4.43 1.57 12.84
CA ILE A 68 5.14 0.69 11.92
C ILE A 68 5.42 -0.67 12.57
N SER A 69 5.89 -0.68 13.81
CA SER A 69 6.15 -1.91 14.58
C SER A 69 4.88 -2.75 14.73
N GLY A 70 3.76 -2.12 15.10
CA GLY A 70 2.47 -2.82 15.22
C GLY A 70 1.97 -3.39 13.88
N ALA A 71 2.25 -2.73 12.75
CA ALA A 71 1.95 -3.27 11.42
C ALA A 71 2.83 -4.48 11.07
N LEU A 72 4.12 -4.45 11.44
CA LEU A 72 5.07 -5.54 11.21
C LEU A 72 4.75 -6.78 12.07
N GLU A 73 4.34 -6.60 13.32
CA GLU A 73 3.88 -7.70 14.19
C GLU A 73 2.63 -8.38 13.61
N LYS A 74 1.66 -7.60 13.13
CA LYS A 74 0.45 -8.11 12.45
C LYS A 74 0.75 -8.84 11.13
N LEU A 75 1.95 -8.62 10.58
CA LEU A 75 2.48 -9.32 9.43
C LEU A 75 3.41 -10.47 9.82
N GLU A 76 3.62 -10.81 11.09
CA GLU A 76 4.47 -11.93 11.54
C GLU A 76 5.88 -11.90 10.90
N VAL A 77 6.48 -10.71 10.83
CA VAL A 77 7.85 -10.51 10.31
C VAL A 77 8.80 -9.95 11.37
N MET A 78 8.30 -9.78 12.58
CA MET A 78 9.01 -9.35 13.77
C MET A 78 8.58 -10.22 14.96
#